data_AF-A0A956KTD0-F1
#
_entry.id   AF-A0A956KTD0-F1
#
_cell.length_a   1.000
_cell.length_b   1.000
_cell.length_c   1.000
_cell.angle_alpha   90.00
_cell.angle_beta   90.00
_cell.angle_gamma   90.00
#
_symmetry.space_group_name_H-M   'P 1'
#
loop_
_entity.id
_entity.type
_entity.pdbx_description
1 polymer ?
#
loop_
_entity_poly.entity_id
_entity_poly.type
_entity_poly.pdbx_seq_one_letter_code
_entity_poly.pdbx_strand_id
1 'polypeptide(L)'
;MNGEPPRSVVAEVLHLTWPAVLTSLLQTVVFLTDRIMLGRHGAVDLASMQISGAVMWSVFSVFFGTLVGTVALVARRVGAGELARARVVARAALQLAGLLGLGVAVLGSAGAGLIAAVMAPEGTGGPEIEAAARAYM
;
A
#
# COMPACT_ATOMS: atom_id res chain seq x y z
N MET A 1 -15.09 39.65 21.05
CA MET A 1 -15.83 39.03 19.93
C MET A 1 -15.56 37.54 20.01
N ASN A 2 -16.45 36.80 20.68
CA ASN A 2 -16.22 35.43 21.10
C ASN A 2 -16.52 34.51 19.89
N GLY A 3 -15.47 33.86 19.38
CA GLY A 3 -15.51 33.03 18.17
C GLY A 3 -15.92 31.60 18.43
N GLU A 4 -17.15 31.36 18.88
CA GLU A 4 -17.69 30.00 18.88
C GLU A 4 -18.11 29.64 17.45
N PRO A 5 -17.53 28.59 16.84
CA PRO A 5 -17.93 28.18 15.50
C PRO A 5 -19.41 27.78 15.53
N PRO A 6 -20.23 28.26 14.57
CA PRO A 6 -21.65 27.92 14.54
C PRO A 6 -21.78 26.40 14.47
N ARG A 7 -22.67 25.81 15.29
CA ARG A 7 -22.92 24.36 15.40
C ARG A 7 -23.08 23.64 14.04
N SER A 8 -23.44 24.37 12.98
CA SER A 8 -23.51 23.87 11.60
C SER A 8 -22.16 23.43 11.03
N VAL A 9 -21.07 24.14 11.34
CA VAL A 9 -19.72 23.82 10.83
C VAL A 9 -19.20 22.52 11.45
N VAL A 10 -19.45 22.30 12.75
CA VAL A 10 -19.07 21.04 13.43
C VAL A 10 -19.83 19.86 12.83
N ALA A 11 -21.14 20.01 12.59
CA ALA A 11 -21.96 18.96 11.98
C ALA A 11 -21.51 18.65 10.54
N GLU A 12 -21.19 19.67 9.75
CA GLU A 12 -20.72 19.52 8.37
C GLU A 12 -19.35 18.86 8.28
N VAL A 13 -18.41 19.25 9.15
CA VAL A 13 -17.10 18.59 9.28
C VAL A 13 -17.27 17.13 9.69
N LEU A 14 -18.11 16.82 10.67
CA LEU A 14 -18.38 15.44 11.07
C LEU A 14 -18.98 14.61 9.93
N HIS A 15 -19.89 15.19 9.14
CA HIS A 15 -20.50 14.51 8.00
C HIS A 15 -19.49 14.22 6.88
N LEU A 16 -18.52 15.12 6.67
CA LEU A 16 -17.46 14.94 5.69
C LEU A 16 -16.36 13.97 6.16
N THR A 17 -16.08 13.94 7.46
CA THR A 17 -14.95 13.20 8.04
C THR A 17 -15.32 11.78 8.45
N TRP A 18 -16.59 11.52 8.81
CA TRP A 18 -17.07 10.19 9.19
C TRP A 18 -16.75 9.09 8.16
N PRO A 19 -16.98 9.29 6.84
CA PRO A 19 -16.60 8.30 5.83
C PRO A 19 -15.10 8.00 5.81
N ALA A 20 -14.25 9.02 5.99
CA ALA A 20 -12.80 8.86 6.00
C ALA A 20 -12.33 8.07 7.24
N VAL A 21 -12.91 8.36 8.42
CA VAL A 21 -12.63 7.63 9.65
C VAL A 21 -13.04 6.16 9.51
N LEU A 22 -14.24 5.90 8.98
CA LEU A 22 -14.72 4.54 8.76
C LEU A 22 -13.81 3.77 7.79
N THR A 23 -13.35 4.43 6.72
CA THR A 23 -12.41 3.84 5.76
C THR A 23 -11.09 3.46 6.45
N SER A 24 -10.55 4.32 7.30
CA SER A 24 -9.32 4.05 8.07
C SER A 24 -9.46 2.86 9.03
N LEU A 25 -10.61 2.77 9.72
CA LEU A 25 -10.94 1.65 10.58
C LEU A 25 -11.06 0.33 9.79
N LEU A 26 -11.79 0.34 8.67
CA LEU A 26 -11.90 -0.81 7.78
C LEU A 26 -10.55 -1.26 7.25
N GLN A 27 -9.69 -0.32 6.85
CA GLN A 27 -8.34 -0.63 6.37
C GLN A 27 -7.49 -1.30 7.47
N THR A 28 -7.64 -0.85 8.72
CA THR A 28 -6.96 -1.48 9.87
C THR A 28 -7.44 -2.92 10.09
N VAL A 29 -8.75 -3.16 9.98
CA VAL A 29 -9.33 -4.51 10.08
C VAL A 29 -8.80 -5.41 8.97
N VAL A 30 -8.73 -4.93 7.73
CA VAL A 30 -8.16 -5.69 6.60
C VAL A 30 -6.71 -6.09 6.90
N PHE A 31 -5.87 -5.15 7.36
CA PHE A 31 -4.49 -5.47 7.74
C PHE A 31 -4.40 -6.50 8.88
N LEU A 32 -5.31 -6.43 9.85
CA LEU A 32 -5.37 -7.40 10.93
C LEU A 32 -5.76 -8.79 10.40
N THR A 33 -6.78 -8.86 9.54
CA THR A 33 -7.23 -10.11 8.92
C THR A 33 -6.13 -10.73 8.08
N ASP A 34 -5.42 -9.95 7.25
CA ASP A 34 -4.30 -10.46 6.44
C ASP A 34 -3.21 -11.09 7.32
N ARG A 35 -2.84 -10.42 8.42
CA ARG A 35 -1.86 -10.95 9.39
C ARG A 35 -2.35 -12.22 10.08
N ILE A 36 -3.63 -12.28 10.46
CA ILE A 36 -4.21 -13.47 11.11
C ILE A 36 -4.27 -14.65 10.13
N MET A 37 -4.66 -14.40 8.88
CA MET A 37 -4.72 -15.42 7.82
C MET A 37 -3.33 -15.98 7.54
N LEU A 38 -2.31 -15.12 7.41
CA LEU A 38 -0.92 -15.55 7.22
C LEU A 38 -0.34 -16.23 8.47
N GLY A 39 -0.72 -15.77 9.68
CA GLY A 39 -0.31 -16.41 10.93
C GLY A 39 -0.87 -17.82 11.15
N ARG A 40 -1.98 -18.18 10.50
CA ARG A 40 -2.54 -19.54 10.53
C ARG A 40 -1.75 -20.55 9.69
N HIS A 41 -0.89 -20.12 8.77
CA HIS A 41 -0.09 -21.00 7.91
C HIS A 41 1.27 -21.42 8.53
N GLY A 42 1.67 -20.81 9.66
CA GLY A 42 2.81 -21.25 10.48
C GLY A 42 3.73 -20.11 10.91
N ALA A 43 4.44 -20.28 12.02
CA ALA A 43 5.37 -19.26 12.53
C ALA A 43 6.49 -18.88 11.55
N VAL A 44 6.83 -19.80 10.63
CA VAL A 44 7.83 -19.60 9.57
C VAL A 44 7.34 -18.64 8.48
N ASP A 45 6.06 -18.69 8.12
CA ASP A 45 5.47 -17.77 7.13
C ASP A 45 5.38 -16.35 7.68
N LEU A 46 5.07 -16.21 8.97
CA LEU A 46 5.03 -14.90 9.64
C LEU A 46 6.43 -14.29 9.78
N ALA A 47 7.45 -15.10 10.08
CA ALA A 47 8.85 -14.66 10.14
C ALA A 47 9.38 -14.25 8.77
N SER A 48 9.04 -15.00 7.72
CA SER A 48 9.37 -14.69 6.33
C SER A 48 8.70 -13.40 5.84
N MET A 49 7.48 -13.12 6.30
CA MET A 49 6.77 -11.87 6.02
C MET A 49 7.45 -10.66 6.67
N GLN A 50 8.05 -10.79 7.85
CA GLN A 50 8.77 -9.67 8.48
C GLN A 50 10.08 -9.34 7.75
N ILE A 51 10.79 -10.35 7.24
CA ILE A 51 12.01 -10.17 6.44
C ILE A 51 11.65 -9.55 5.07
N SER A 52 10.62 -10.08 4.40
CA SER A 52 10.13 -9.54 3.11
C SER A 52 9.34 -8.24 3.27
N GLY A 53 8.87 -7.95 4.48
CA GLY A 53 7.92 -6.88 4.79
C GLY A 53 8.50 -5.50 4.58
N ALA A 54 9.80 -5.30 4.84
CA ALA A 54 10.48 -4.03 4.60
C ALA A 54 10.52 -3.67 3.10
N VAL A 55 10.78 -4.67 2.24
CA VAL A 55 10.78 -4.50 0.79
C VAL A 55 9.35 -4.21 0.31
N MET A 56 8.38 -4.97 0.81
CA MET A 56 6.98 -4.76 0.46
C MET A 56 6.47 -3.38 0.90
N TRP A 57 6.86 -2.90 2.08
CA TRP A 57 6.54 -1.55 2.55
C TRP A 57 7.20 -0.45 1.72
N SER A 58 8.43 -0.67 1.27
CA SER A 58 9.15 0.28 0.40
C SER A 58 8.45 0.42 -0.96
N VAL A 59 8.05 -0.71 -1.55
CA VAL A 59 7.26 -0.71 -2.79
C VAL A 59 5.90 -0.03 -2.55
N PHE A 60 5.21 -0.42 -1.49
CA PHE A 60 3.89 0.11 -1.14
C PHE A 60 3.92 1.64 -0.95
N SER A 61 4.96 2.18 -0.30
CA SER A 61 5.08 3.62 -0.06
C SER A 61 5.26 4.44 -1.35
N VAL A 62 5.94 3.92 -2.38
CA VAL A 62 6.01 4.59 -3.70
C VAL A 62 4.64 4.66 -4.37
N PHE A 63 3.88 3.55 -4.35
CA PHE A 63 2.53 3.52 -4.89
C PHE A 63 1.58 4.40 -4.09
N PHE A 64 1.68 4.37 -2.76
CA PHE A 64 0.84 5.16 -1.88
C PHE A 64 1.09 6.67 -2.06
N GLY A 65 2.35 7.09 -2.18
CA GLY A 65 2.69 8.48 -2.49
C GLY A 65 2.10 8.92 -3.83
N THR A 66 2.19 8.06 -4.85
CA THR A 66 1.60 8.32 -6.17
C THR A 66 0.07 8.41 -6.11
N LEU A 67 -0.57 7.51 -5.36
CA LEU A 67 -2.02 7.49 -5.14
C LEU A 67 -2.49 8.79 -4.49
N VAL A 68 -1.90 9.16 -3.35
CA VAL A 68 -2.27 10.36 -2.59
C VAL A 68 -2.03 11.62 -3.44
N GLY A 69 -0.88 11.71 -4.11
CA GLY A 69 -0.55 12.84 -4.99
C GLY A 69 -1.55 12.98 -6.16
N THR A 70 -1.95 11.86 -6.76
CA THR A 70 -2.96 11.84 -7.83
C THR A 70 -4.31 12.31 -7.33
N VAL A 71 -4.80 11.76 -6.21
CA VAL A 71 -6.08 12.14 -5.62
C VAL A 71 -6.08 13.64 -5.30
N ALA A 72 -5.00 14.17 -4.72
CA ALA A 72 -4.88 15.60 -4.41
C ALA A 72 -4.93 16.49 -5.67
N LEU A 73 -4.22 16.11 -6.75
CA LEU A 73 -4.25 16.86 -8.00
C LEU A 73 -5.63 16.84 -8.67
N VAL A 74 -6.28 15.66 -8.69
CA VAL A 74 -7.61 15.49 -9.28
C VAL A 74 -8.63 16.26 -8.46
N ALA A 75 -8.64 16.12 -7.13
CA ALA A 75 -9.55 16.81 -6.23
C ALA A 75 -9.45 18.33 -6.39
N ARG A 76 -8.22 18.88 -6.49
CA ARG A 76 -8.01 20.32 -6.70
C ARG A 76 -8.62 20.82 -8.01
N ARG A 77 -8.49 20.05 -9.10
CA ARG A 77 -9.05 20.44 -10.41
C ARG A 77 -10.57 20.24 -10.50
N VAL A 78 -11.09 19.20 -9.84
CA VAL A 78 -12.54 18.99 -9.70
C VAL A 78 -13.15 20.13 -8.88
N GLY A 79 -12.53 20.52 -7.77
CA GLY A 79 -12.97 21.65 -6.94
C GLY A 79 -12.92 23.00 -7.66
N ALA A 80 -12.03 23.17 -8.65
CA ALA A 80 -11.96 24.34 -9.52
C ALA A 80 -12.95 24.33 -10.70
N GLY A 81 -13.76 23.27 -10.85
CA GLY A 81 -14.69 23.10 -11.98
C GLY A 81 -14.03 22.69 -13.30
N GLU A 82 -12.71 22.46 -13.32
CA GLU A 82 -11.93 22.15 -14.53
C GLU A 82 -11.97 20.66 -14.90
N LEU A 83 -13.16 20.10 -15.12
CA LEU A 83 -13.36 18.66 -15.32
C LEU A 83 -12.56 18.08 -16.51
N ALA A 84 -12.39 18.84 -17.59
CA ALA A 84 -11.58 18.41 -18.74
C ALA A 84 -10.11 18.19 -18.35
N ARG A 85 -9.53 19.12 -17.58
CA ARG A 85 -8.14 19.01 -17.08
C ARG A 85 -8.02 17.97 -15.96
N ALA A 86 -9.07 17.72 -15.19
CA ALA A 86 -9.12 16.63 -14.23
C ALA A 86 -9.07 15.25 -14.89
N ARG A 87 -9.73 15.08 -16.06
CA ARG A 87 -9.66 13.83 -16.86
C ARG A 87 -8.27 13.58 -17.45
N VAL A 88 -7.64 14.62 -17.99
CA VAL A 88 -6.23 14.53 -18.47
C VAL A 88 -5.31 14.19 -17.29
N VAL A 89 -5.53 14.87 -16.16
CA VAL A 89 -5.19 14.47 -14.78
C VAL A 89 -5.04 12.98 -14.56
N ALA A 90 -6.22 12.40 -14.42
CA ALA A 90 -6.44 11.01 -14.08
C ALA A 90 -5.85 10.05 -15.11
N ARG A 91 -5.93 10.35 -16.41
CA ARG A 91 -5.33 9.51 -17.46
C ARG A 91 -3.81 9.44 -17.34
N ALA A 92 -3.16 10.58 -17.18
CA ALA A 92 -1.70 10.63 -17.00
C ALA A 92 -1.29 9.88 -15.73
N ALA A 93 -2.05 10.03 -14.65
CA ALA A 93 -1.79 9.30 -13.41
C ALA A 93 -1.99 7.78 -13.56
N LEU A 94 -3.01 7.33 -14.30
CA LEU A 94 -3.21 5.90 -14.61
C LEU A 94 -2.06 5.34 -15.45
N GLN A 95 -1.57 6.11 -16.43
CA GLN A 95 -0.40 5.72 -17.23
C GLN A 95 0.86 5.64 -16.37
N LEU A 96 1.09 6.63 -15.50
CA LEU A 96 2.21 6.64 -14.57
C LEU A 96 2.13 5.45 -13.59
N ALA A 97 0.95 5.17 -13.04
CA ALA A 97 0.72 4.03 -12.16
C ALA A 97 0.96 2.70 -12.89
N GLY A 98 0.53 2.59 -14.15
CA GLY A 98 0.80 1.43 -15.00
C GLY A 98 2.30 1.24 -15.27
N LEU A 99 3.03 2.32 -15.57
CA LEU A 99 4.48 2.29 -15.79
C LEU A 99 5.25 1.93 -14.51
N LEU A 100 4.86 2.52 -13.37
CA LEU A 100 5.42 2.17 -12.07
C LEU A 100 5.14 0.71 -11.71
N GLY A 101 3.91 0.24 -11.95
CA GLY A 101 3.51 -1.15 -11.78
C GLY A 101 4.35 -2.10 -12.61
N LEU A 102 4.53 -1.79 -13.90
CA LEU A 102 5.35 -2.59 -14.80
C LEU A 102 6.82 -2.59 -14.37
N GLY A 103 7.35 -1.43 -13.98
CA GLY A 103 8.72 -1.30 -13.48
C GLY A 103 8.96 -2.14 -12.23
N VAL A 104 8.05 -2.08 -11.26
CA VAL A 104 8.11 -2.91 -10.04
C VAL A 104 7.95 -4.39 -10.38
N ALA A 105 7.09 -4.77 -11.32
CA ALA A 105 6.94 -6.17 -11.73
C ALA A 105 8.20 -6.72 -12.40
N VAL A 106 8.85 -5.94 -13.27
CA VAL A 106 10.11 -6.33 -13.93
C VAL A 106 11.26 -6.37 -12.93
N LEU A 107 11.40 -5.35 -12.09
CA LEU A 107 12.45 -5.32 -11.06
C LEU A 107 12.24 -6.40 -10.00
N GLY A 108 10.98 -6.69 -9.64
CA GLY A 108 10.61 -7.74 -8.70
C GLY A 108 10.90 -9.13 -9.27
N SER A 109 10.57 -9.40 -10.53
CA SER A 109 10.81 -10.71 -11.16
C SER A 109 12.29 -10.95 -11.49
N ALA A 110 13.01 -9.95 -12.03
CA ALA A 110 14.44 -10.05 -12.31
C ALA A 110 15.29 -10.01 -11.02
N GLY A 111 14.83 -9.26 -10.01
CA GLY A 111 15.50 -9.10 -8.73
C GLY A 111 15.09 -10.13 -7.69
N ALA A 112 14.08 -10.97 -7.91
CA ALA A 112 13.62 -11.97 -6.94
C ALA A 112 14.77 -12.86 -6.45
N GLY A 113 15.65 -13.28 -7.36
CA GLY A 113 16.84 -14.07 -7.00
C GLY A 113 17.87 -13.29 -6.18
N LEU A 114 18.07 -12.00 -6.46
CA LEU A 114 19.01 -11.14 -5.72
C LEU A 114 18.44 -10.73 -4.34
N ILE A 115 17.14 -10.45 -4.28
CA ILE A 115 16.42 -10.14 -3.03
C ILE A 115 16.41 -11.38 -2.13
N ALA A 116 16.15 -12.56 -2.68
CA ALA A 116 16.25 -13.82 -1.94
C ALA A 116 17.69 -14.09 -1.48
N ALA A 117 18.70 -13.79 -2.30
CA ALA A 117 20.11 -13.98 -1.93
C ALA A 117 20.61 -12.98 -0.87
N VAL A 118 20.15 -11.73 -0.90
CA VAL A 118 20.48 -10.69 0.10
C VAL A 118 19.70 -10.88 1.40
N MET A 119 18.49 -11.43 1.34
CA MET A 119 17.64 -11.72 2.50
C MET A 119 17.84 -13.12 3.08
N ALA A 120 18.52 -14.03 2.36
CA ALA A 120 18.98 -15.30 2.90
C ALA A 120 20.00 -14.99 4.01
N PRO A 121 19.72 -15.30 5.28
CA PRO A 121 20.67 -15.04 6.34
C PRO A 121 21.91 -15.88 6.08
N GLU A 122 23.09 -15.25 6.09
CA GLU A 122 24.34 -15.98 6.22
C GLU A 122 24.27 -16.81 7.52
N GLY A 123 24.00 -18.12 7.41
CA GLY A 123 24.07 -19.04 8.55
C GLY A 123 23.06 -20.20 8.67
N THR A 124 22.01 -20.33 7.86
CA THR A 124 21.07 -21.47 7.99
C THR A 124 21.28 -22.56 6.94
N GLY A 125 22.42 -23.25 7.03
CA GLY A 125 22.68 -24.54 6.39
C GLY A 125 21.94 -25.69 7.06
N GLY A 126 20.62 -25.56 7.22
CA GLY A 126 19.76 -26.60 7.77
C GLY A 126 19.04 -27.35 6.63
N PRO A 127 19.07 -28.69 6.58
CA PRO A 127 18.42 -29.50 5.53
C PRO A 127 16.89 -29.33 5.44
N GLU A 128 16.26 -28.64 6.39
CA GLU A 128 14.82 -28.36 6.40
C GLU A 128 14.40 -27.28 5.39
N ILE A 129 15.25 -26.29 5.10
CA ILE A 129 14.88 -25.18 4.18
C ILE A 129 15.05 -25.60 2.71
N GLU A 130 16.02 -26.46 2.39
CA GLU A 130 16.15 -27.06 1.04
C GLU A 130 14.95 -27.96 0.69
N ALA A 131 14.36 -28.63 1.68
CA ALA A 131 13.14 -29.42 1.50
C ALA A 131 11.91 -28.54 1.25
N ALA A 132 11.78 -27.41 1.97
CA ALA A 132 10.69 -26.46 1.79
C ALA A 132 10.77 -25.72 0.43
N ALA A 133 11.99 -25.38 -0.03
CA ALA A 133 12.22 -24.72 -1.31
C ALA A 133 11.87 -25.61 -2.52
N ARG A 134 12.02 -26.94 -2.39
CA ARG A 134 11.61 -27.90 -3.44
C ARG A 134 10.11 -28.18 -3.48
N ALA A 135 9.38 -27.91 -2.40
CA ALA A 135 7.94 -28.14 -2.32
C ALA A 135 7.12 -26.98 -2.91
N TYR A 136 7.73 -25.81 -3.11
CA TYR A 136 7.08 -24.58 -3.57
C TYR A 136 7.50 -24.11 -4.97
N MET A 137 8.36 -24.86 -5.67
CA MET A 137 8.56 -24.75 -7.13
C MET A 137 7.73 -25.79 -7.85
#